data_AF-A0A3A9YBV1-F1
#
_entry.id   AF-A0A3A9YBV1-F1
#
_cell.length_a   1.000
_cell.length_b   1.000
_cell.length_c   1.000
_cell.angle_alpha   90.00
_cell.angle_beta   90.00
_cell.angle_gamma   90.00
#
_symmetry.space_group_name_H-M   'P 1'
#
loop_
_entity.id
_entity.type
_entity.pdbx_description
1 polymer ?
#
loop_
_entity_poly.entity_id
_entity_poly.type
_entity_poly.pdbx_seq_one_letter_code
_entity_poly.pdbx_strand_id
1 'polypeptide(L)'
;MKAGDVLHLTRAASPQFVRPILFRLIKIRSDFHTYDGWAWLDGYQLDKNGDAASRRELYVLMAGVKLLHLPSAPRPRALSSLNASLVSRSSTTEPGA
;
A
#
# COMPACT_ATOMS: atom_id res chain seq x y z
N MET A 1 -4.67 -8.43 -10.02
CA MET A 1 -4.13 -8.12 -8.67
C MET A 1 -3.95 -6.61 -8.58
N LYS A 2 -4.37 -5.99 -7.49
CA LYS A 2 -4.38 -4.54 -7.30
C LYS A 2 -3.86 -4.14 -5.91
N ALA A 3 -3.52 -2.87 -5.74
CA ALA A 3 -3.16 -2.33 -4.43
C ALA A 3 -4.25 -2.64 -3.38
N GLY A 4 -3.83 -3.08 -2.20
CA GLY A 4 -4.68 -3.50 -1.09
C GLY A 4 -5.00 -5.00 -1.05
N ASP A 5 -4.77 -5.74 -2.15
CA ASP A 5 -4.96 -7.19 -2.18
C ASP A 5 -3.99 -7.89 -1.20
N VAL A 6 -4.48 -8.91 -0.49
CA VAL A 6 -3.65 -9.74 0.39
C VAL A 6 -3.25 -11.02 -0.34
N LEU A 7 -1.96 -11.30 -0.33
CA LEU A 7 -1.33 -12.40 -1.05
C LEU A 7 -0.78 -13.42 -0.05
N HIS A 8 -0.99 -14.69 -0.35
CA HIS A 8 -0.33 -15.79 0.33
C HIS A 8 0.91 -16.20 -0.48
N LEU A 9 2.07 -15.78 -0.01
CA LEU A 9 3.34 -16.07 -0.65
C LEU A 9 3.95 -17.32 -0.01
N THR A 10 4.17 -18.33 -0.85
CA THR A 10 4.72 -19.62 -0.45
C THR A 10 5.97 -19.91 -1.27
N ARG A 11 6.64 -21.05 -1.01
CA ARG A 11 7.81 -21.48 -1.78
C ARG A 11 7.59 -21.53 -3.30
N ALA A 12 6.34 -21.73 -3.75
CA ALA A 12 5.99 -21.69 -5.18
C ALA A 12 6.16 -20.29 -5.80
N ALA A 13 6.02 -19.23 -5.00
CA ALA A 13 6.21 -17.85 -5.45
C ALA A 13 7.69 -17.43 -5.39
N SER A 14 8.48 -17.93 -4.44
CA SER A 14 9.92 -17.75 -4.41
C SER A 14 10.56 -18.76 -3.45
N PRO A 15 11.73 -19.34 -3.77
CA PRO A 15 12.43 -20.28 -2.89
C PRO A 15 12.74 -19.74 -1.49
N GLN A 16 12.79 -18.40 -1.34
CA GLN A 16 13.09 -17.72 -0.08
C GLN A 16 11.97 -17.90 0.98
N PHE A 17 10.75 -18.26 0.56
CA PHE A 17 9.61 -18.47 1.46
C PHE A 17 9.56 -19.91 1.97
N VAL A 18 10.56 -20.30 2.79
CA VAL A 18 10.56 -21.58 3.53
C VAL A 18 9.35 -21.67 4.46
N ARG A 19 8.97 -20.53 5.07
CA ARG A 19 7.71 -20.35 5.77
C ARG A 19 6.82 -19.43 4.93
N PRO A 20 5.53 -19.79 4.72
CA PRO A 20 4.63 -18.92 4.00
C PRO A 20 4.39 -17.62 4.75
N ILE A 21 4.18 -16.54 4.01
CA ILE A 21 3.86 -15.22 4.56
C ILE A 21 2.59 -14.66 3.94
N LEU A 22 1.90 -13.82 4.71
CA LEU A 22 0.84 -12.97 4.22
C LEU A 22 1.43 -11.62 3.83
N PHE A 23 1.04 -11.11 2.67
CA PHE A 23 1.60 -9.89 2.12
C PHE A 23 0.50 -9.02 1.51
N ARG A 24 0.32 -7.80 2.01
CA ARG A 24 -0.60 -6.82 1.43
C ARG A 24 0.12 -5.99 0.38
N LEU A 25 -0.34 -6.13 -0.87
CA LEU A 25 0.24 -5.45 -2.02
C LEU A 25 0.00 -3.94 -1.97
N ILE A 26 1.02 -3.14 -2.24
CA ILE A 26 0.90 -1.70 -2.51
C ILE A 26 1.05 -1.44 -4.00
N LYS A 27 2.11 -1.97 -4.63
CA LYS A 27 2.41 -1.74 -6.04
C LYS A 27 3.11 -2.94 -6.65
N ILE A 28 2.75 -3.27 -7.89
CA ILE A 28 3.50 -4.18 -8.75
C ILE A 28 4.43 -3.30 -9.60
N ARG A 29 5.74 -3.51 -9.50
CA ARG A 29 6.72 -2.78 -10.31
C ARG A 29 6.93 -3.54 -11.62
N SER A 30 6.20 -3.13 -12.66
CA SER A 30 6.37 -3.62 -14.04
C SER A 30 7.54 -2.94 -14.77
N ASP A 31 8.10 -1.88 -14.18
CA ASP A 31 9.13 -1.04 -14.79
C ASP A 31 10.53 -1.72 -14.81
N PHE A 32 10.69 -2.83 -14.09
CA PHE A 32 11.91 -3.63 -14.10
C PHE A 32 11.76 -4.71 -15.16
N HIS A 33 12.76 -4.83 -16.04
CA HIS A 33 12.88 -5.99 -16.93
C HIS A 33 12.94 -7.25 -16.08
N THR A 34 11.84 -7.99 -16.07
CA THR A 34 11.71 -9.23 -15.32
C THR A 34 11.70 -10.39 -16.30
N TYR A 35 12.40 -11.47 -15.93
CA TYR A 35 12.33 -12.71 -16.68
C TYR A 35 10.89 -13.21 -16.71
N ASP A 36 10.48 -13.87 -17.79
CA ASP A 36 9.11 -14.29 -18.03
C ASP A 36 8.46 -14.93 -16.78
N GLY A 37 7.37 -14.30 -16.32
CA GLY A 37 6.57 -14.77 -15.19
C GLY A 37 7.01 -14.28 -13.81
N TRP A 38 8.14 -13.58 -13.67
CA TRP A 38 8.56 -12.94 -12.42
C TRP A 38 8.10 -11.49 -12.35
N ALA A 39 7.86 -10.99 -11.15
CA ALA A 39 7.57 -9.57 -10.93
C ALA A 39 8.04 -9.10 -9.55
N TRP A 40 8.31 -7.81 -9.47
CA TRP A 40 8.65 -7.12 -8.23
C TRP A 40 7.37 -6.60 -7.55
N LEU A 41 7.15 -7.00 -6.30
CA LEU A 41 6.03 -6.58 -5.47
C LEU A 41 6.53 -5.70 -4.32
N ASP A 42 5.96 -4.52 -4.18
CA ASP A 42 6.14 -3.66 -3.00
C ASP A 42 4.87 -3.70 -2.16
N GLY A 43 5.02 -3.86 -0.84
CA GLY A 43 3.91 -4.09 0.07
C GLY A 43 4.33 -4.34 1.50
N TYR A 44 3.35 -4.69 2.33
CA TYR A 44 3.55 -4.98 3.75
C TYR A 44 3.41 -6.47 4.02
N GLN A 45 4.39 -7.08 4.69
CA GLN A 45 4.19 -8.36 5.34
C GLN A 45 3.20 -8.16 6.50
N LEU A 46 2.20 -9.04 6.56
CA LEU A 46 1.23 -9.06 7.64
C LEU A 46 1.68 -9.99 8.78
N ASP A 47 1.36 -9.61 10.01
CA ASP A 47 1.50 -10.49 11.17
C ASP A 47 0.34 -11.48 11.29
N LYS A 48 0.27 -12.19 12.41
CA LYS A 48 -0.79 -13.17 12.69
C LYS A 48 -2.17 -12.53 12.90
N ASN A 49 -2.21 -11.25 13.24
CA ASN A 49 -3.44 -10.49 13.46
C ASN A 49 -3.94 -9.85 12.15
N GLY A 50 -3.10 -9.86 11.10
CA GLY A 50 -3.41 -9.24 9.80
C GLY A 50 -2.96 -7.78 9.70
N ASP A 51 -2.17 -7.30 10.66
CA ASP A 51 -1.63 -5.95 10.71
C ASP A 51 -0.32 -5.84 9.93
N ALA A 52 -0.07 -4.66 9.38
CA ALA A 52 1.13 -4.37 8.59
C ALA A 52 2.37 -4.31 9.50
N ALA A 53 3.13 -5.40 9.55
CA ALA A 53 4.29 -5.52 10.42
C ALA A 53 5.56 -4.89 9.81
N SER A 54 5.79 -5.07 8.51
CA SER A 54 7.01 -4.57 7.85
C SER A 54 6.81 -4.36 6.36
N ARG A 55 7.32 -3.25 5.82
CA ARG A 55 7.35 -3.03 4.36
C ARG A 55 8.47 -3.86 3.73
N ARG A 56 8.17 -4.52 2.61
CA ARG A 56 9.11 -5.35 1.87
C ARG A 56 8.93 -5.18 0.37
N GLU A 57 10.05 -5.21 -0.32
CA GLU A 57 10.11 -5.36 -1.77
C GLU A 57 10.51 -6.81 -2.07
N LEU A 58 9.68 -7.53 -2.83
CA LEU A 58 9.80 -8.98 -3.04
C LEU A 58 9.84 -9.30 -4.54
N TYR A 59 10.82 -10.10 -4.96
CA TYR A 59 10.90 -10.65 -6.31
C TYR A 59 10.29 -12.05 -6.33
N VAL A 60 9.15 -12.21 -7.01
CA VAL A 60 8.37 -13.45 -6.95
C VAL A 60 7.85 -13.87 -8.32
N LEU A 61 7.73 -15.18 -8.52
CA LEU A 61 7.10 -15.81 -9.66
C LEU A 61 5.57 -15.72 -9.51
N MET A 62 4.92 -15.02 -10.44
CA MET A 62 3.48 -14.76 -10.42
C MET A 62 2.64 -16.04 -10.42
N ALA A 63 3.09 -17.09 -11.10
CA ALA A 63 2.41 -18.39 -11.15
C ALA A 63 2.26 -19.04 -9.76
N GLY A 64 3.15 -18.74 -8.82
CA GLY A 64 3.10 -19.27 -7.45
C GLY A 64 2.36 -18.39 -6.45
N VAL A 65 1.88 -17.20 -6.86
CA VAL A 65 1.20 -16.26 -5.97
C VAL A 65 -0.29 -16.59 -5.87
N LYS A 66 -0.78 -16.72 -4.63
CA LYS A 66 -2.19 -16.97 -4.36
C LYS A 66 -2.84 -15.72 -3.76
N LEU A 67 -3.92 -15.24 -4.38
CA LEU A 67 -4.74 -14.16 -3.85
C LEU A 67 -5.62 -14.68 -2.71
N LEU A 68 -5.53 -14.06 -1.53
CA LEU A 68 -6.46 -14.28 -0.45
C LEU A 68 -7.54 -13.21 -0.50
N HIS A 69 -8.79 -13.63 -0.66
CA HIS A 69 -9.96 -12.76 -0.56
C HIS A 69 -10.23 -12.49 0.92
N LEU A 70 -9.44 -11.61 1.53
CA LEU A 70 -9.82 -10.97 2.79
C LEU A 70 -10.65 -9.73 2.45
N PRO A 71 -11.71 -9.41 3.21
CA PRO A 71 -12.40 -8.14 3.04
C PRO A 71 -11.37 -7.03 3.22
N SER A 72 -11.07 -6.32 2.13
CA SER A 72 -10.19 -5.15 2.15
C SER A 72 -10.72 -4.23 3.26
N ALA A 73 -9.90 -3.98 4.28
CA ALA A 73 -10.26 -3.02 5.32
C ALA A 73 -10.76 -1.72 4.64
N PRO A 74 -11.80 -1.07 5.18
CA PRO A 74 -12.42 0.06 4.52
C PRO A 74 -11.34 1.13 4.30
N ARG A 75 -11.20 1.59 3.04
CA ARG A 75 -10.45 2.82 2.74
C ARG A 75 -10.93 3.90 3.70
N PRO A 76 -10.07 4.58 4.48
CA PRO A 76 -10.49 5.79 5.17
C PRO A 76 -10.95 6.75 4.09
N ARG A 77 -12.27 6.98 4.06
CA ARG A 77 -12.89 8.00 3.22
C ARG A 77 -12.22 9.31 3.62
N ALA A 78 -11.54 9.94 2.66
CA ALA A 78 -10.89 11.22 2.87
C ALA A 78 -11.88 12.13 3.62
N LEU A 79 -11.50 12.57 4.81
CA LEU A 79 -12.17 13.67 5.47
C LEU A 79 -11.93 14.87 4.56
N SER A 80 -12.95 15.23 3.77
CA SER A 80 -13.03 16.51 3.09
C SER A 80 -12.74 17.58 4.14
N SER A 81 -11.56 18.18 4.04
CA SER A 81 -11.10 19.23 4.95
C SER A 81 -12.21 20.26 5.10
N LEU A 82 -12.65 20.47 6.34
CA LEU A 82 -13.36 21.65 6.77
C LEU A 82 -12.56 22.84 6.28
N ASN A 83 -13.08 23.56 5.29
CA ASN A 83 -12.41 24.73 4.77
C ASN A 83 -12.48 25.80 5.86
N ALA A 84 -11.30 26.16 6.34
CA ALA A 84 -11.09 27.05 7.46
C ALA A 84 -11.73 28.42 7.19
N SER A 85 -12.67 28.77 8.07
CA SER A 85 -13.15 30.13 8.24
C SER A 85 -12.00 31.08 8.58
N LEU A 86 -12.14 32.32 8.10
CA LEU A 86 -11.42 33.54 8.49
C LEU A 86 -10.04 33.76 7.85
N VAL A 87 -10.11 34.31 6.64
CA VAL A 87 -9.15 35.27 6.11
C VAL A 87 -8.83 36.33 7.17
N SER A 88 -7.62 36.27 7.71
CA SER A 88 -6.99 37.42 8.36
C SER A 88 -6.46 38.37 7.28
N ARG A 89 -6.77 39.66 7.40
CA ARG A 89 -5.75 40.72 7.36
C ARG A 89 -6.35 42.10 7.63
N SER A 90 -5.94 42.62 8.78
CA SER A 90 -5.85 44.01 9.18
C SER A 90 -5.19 44.90 8.11
N SER A 91 -5.85 46.00 7.77
CA SER A 91 -5.23 47.17 7.13
C SER A 91 -5.65 48.41 7.90
N THR A 92 -4.77 48.82 8.81
CA THR A 92 -4.60 50.17 9.36
C THR A 92 -4.72 51.25 8.26
N THR A 93 -5.45 52.34 8.53
CA THR A 93 -5.05 53.75 8.31
C THR A 93 -6.23 54.68 8.70
N GLU A 94 -6.14 55.32 9.87
CA GLU A 94 -6.64 56.68 10.14
C GLU A 94 -5.54 57.71 9.75
N PRO A 95 -5.74 59.04 9.66
CA PRO A 95 -6.85 59.90 10.15
C PRO A 95 -7.33 61.00 9.15
N GLY A 96 -8.29 61.83 9.56
CA GLY A 96 -8.49 63.15 8.94
C GLY A 96 -9.82 63.82 9.30
N ALA A 97 -9.74 64.82 10.18
CA ALA A 97 -10.82 65.68 10.67
C ALA A 97 -11.48 66.56 9.59
#